data_AF-A0A1C3YMN5-F1
#
_entry.id   AF-A0A1C3YMN5-F1
#
_cell.length_a   1.000
_cell.length_b   1.000
_cell.length_c   1.000
_cell.angle_alpha   90.00
_cell.angle_beta   90.00
_cell.angle_gamma   90.00
#
_symmetry.space_group_name_H-M   'P 1'
#
loop_
_entity.id
_entity.type
_entity.pdbx_description
1 polymer ?
#
loop_
_entity_poly.entity_id
_entity_poly.type
_entity_poly.pdbx_seq_one_letter_code
_entity_poly.pdbx_strand_id
1 'polypeptide(L)'
;MVNLSHPSIHLNPLPNPIKMSQFLHERILSEFVNPQTDSPLFSLLPGEVRDKIFSYVLTDHPDPGAHMQYSKQTCYTRPLYEAHQSTDTRVLRTCRAVYRETWFKPFLLREHVRWATAPDRAPPGKSGVPYEVRHMLSRLLTQQPEQDKVEIERLRIFAQMYKLEEGLVAKILAEPALLAPRIVTLTIRHTDWWFWEDDEPLRFEGGWIEDVCKAMHWCTNQFCIELESLERKKDQIDKIADQMIKKWYFKRCDGVVLYADALGRKKSRWSGDSTWGDRRWVRDETEPGRLDYYIVSVTFRPRIDIERSGGTVDREVFNASQKDWFDENELKIHLGDESRIEDPSPFEYVRDTRDDDSDSEFSDAEVGRHRQRWYDSFFPARE
;
A
#
# COMPACT_ATOMS: atom_id res chain seq x y z
N MET A 1 -64.85 10.92 54.09
CA MET A 1 -64.78 10.58 52.65
C MET A 1 -64.23 11.79 51.93
N VAL A 2 -62.92 11.82 51.72
CA VAL A 2 -62.20 12.95 51.13
C VAL A 2 -61.84 12.54 49.70
N ASN A 3 -62.40 13.26 48.74
CA ASN A 3 -62.16 13.05 47.31
C ASN A 3 -60.77 13.54 46.92
N LEU A 4 -60.08 12.69 46.17
CA LEU A 4 -58.80 12.92 45.51
C LEU A 4 -58.99 13.92 44.36
N SER A 5 -58.28 15.05 44.39
CA SER A 5 -57.97 15.85 43.22
C SER A 5 -56.46 16.07 43.16
N HIS A 6 -55.81 15.42 42.20
CA HIS A 6 -54.41 15.63 41.85
C HIS A 6 -54.24 16.98 41.13
N PRO A 7 -53.24 17.80 41.48
CA PRO A 7 -52.85 18.93 40.64
C PRO A 7 -52.01 18.44 39.45
N SER A 8 -52.44 18.81 38.24
CA SER A 8 -51.71 18.59 37.00
C SER A 8 -50.39 19.38 37.00
N ILE A 9 -49.27 18.67 37.07
CA ILE A 9 -47.95 19.24 36.82
C ILE A 9 -47.78 19.36 35.31
N HIS A 10 -47.83 20.58 34.78
CA HIS A 10 -47.38 20.89 33.43
C HIS A 10 -45.86 20.62 33.35
N LEU A 11 -45.49 19.43 32.87
CA LEU A 11 -44.14 19.16 32.39
C LEU A 11 -43.96 19.92 31.07
N ASN A 12 -43.16 20.98 31.10
CA ASN A 12 -42.61 21.55 29.88
C ASN A 12 -41.91 20.41 29.09
N PRO A 13 -42.12 20.28 27.78
CA PRO A 13 -41.38 19.29 27.01
C PRO A 13 -39.90 19.62 27.13
N LEU A 14 -39.12 18.65 27.59
CA LEU A 14 -37.66 18.69 27.58
C LEU A 14 -37.19 19.08 26.17
N PRO A 15 -36.17 19.94 26.03
CA PRO A 15 -35.63 20.27 24.72
C PRO A 15 -35.15 18.99 24.03
N ASN A 16 -35.64 18.77 22.80
CA ASN A 16 -35.32 17.62 21.95
C ASN A 16 -33.80 17.33 21.96
N PRO A 17 -33.35 16.19 22.50
CA PRO A 17 -31.94 15.85 22.55
C PRO A 17 -31.47 15.15 21.27
N ILE A 18 -31.93 15.58 20.08
CA ILE A 18 -31.34 15.19 18.79
C ILE A 18 -31.46 16.35 17.81
N LYS A 19 -30.64 17.39 17.98
CA LYS A 19 -29.98 18.01 16.83
C LYS A 19 -28.54 17.50 16.87
N MET A 20 -28.39 16.21 16.54
CA MET A 20 -27.08 15.64 16.20
C MET A 20 -26.43 16.60 15.20
N SER A 21 -25.22 17.04 15.51
CA SER A 21 -24.41 17.90 14.65
C SER A 21 -24.38 17.34 13.24
N GLN A 22 -25.16 17.92 12.31
CA GLN A 22 -24.94 17.68 10.89
C GLN A 22 -23.50 18.10 10.62
N PHE A 23 -22.67 17.14 10.16
CA PHE A 23 -21.31 17.47 9.76
C PHE A 23 -21.38 18.58 8.71
N LEU A 24 -20.40 19.48 8.72
CA LEU A 24 -20.31 20.60 7.79
C LEU A 24 -20.59 20.19 6.33
N HIS A 25 -20.15 18.98 5.96
CA HIS A 25 -20.45 18.33 4.68
C HIS A 25 -21.95 18.24 4.35
N GLU A 26 -22.76 17.61 5.21
CA GLU A 26 -24.21 17.42 5.01
C GLU A 26 -24.93 18.78 4.90
N ARG A 27 -24.47 19.78 5.66
CA ARG A 27 -24.99 21.14 5.59
C ARG A 27 -24.64 21.81 4.26
N ILE A 28 -23.38 21.73 3.82
CA ILE A 28 -22.96 22.31 2.52
C ILE A 28 -23.73 21.67 1.36
N LEU A 29 -23.96 20.36 1.42
CA LEU A 29 -24.69 19.66 0.37
C LEU A 29 -26.19 19.97 0.34
N SER A 30 -26.81 20.28 1.48
CA SER A 30 -28.26 20.56 1.54
C SER A 30 -28.65 21.99 1.13
N GLU A 31 -27.71 22.93 1.10
CA GLU A 31 -28.00 24.32 0.72
C GLU A 31 -28.10 24.54 -0.80
N PHE A 32 -28.81 25.60 -1.21
CA PHE A 32 -28.86 26.02 -2.61
C PHE A 32 -27.45 26.35 -3.14
N VAL A 33 -27.20 25.96 -4.39
CA VAL A 33 -25.91 26.15 -5.06
C VAL A 33 -26.07 27.10 -6.23
N ASN A 34 -25.35 28.21 -6.18
CA ASN A 34 -25.16 29.08 -7.33
C ASN A 34 -24.43 28.27 -8.42
N PRO A 35 -24.99 28.15 -9.64
CA PRO A 35 -24.42 27.36 -10.73
C PRO A 35 -23.10 27.92 -11.30
N GLN A 36 -22.66 29.11 -10.85
CA GLN A 36 -21.42 29.77 -11.25
C GLN A 36 -21.36 30.07 -12.75
N THR A 37 -22.47 30.44 -13.38
CA THR A 37 -22.56 30.73 -14.83
C THR A 37 -21.66 31.89 -15.28
N ASP A 38 -21.22 32.75 -14.36
CA ASP A 38 -20.28 33.83 -14.66
C ASP A 38 -18.82 33.36 -14.70
N SER A 39 -18.53 32.13 -14.27
CA SER A 39 -17.20 31.53 -14.30
C SER A 39 -17.00 30.75 -15.60
N PRO A 40 -15.95 31.04 -16.39
CA PRO A 40 -15.59 30.25 -17.58
C PRO A 40 -15.44 28.76 -17.29
N LEU A 41 -15.03 28.41 -16.05
CA LEU A 41 -14.91 27.03 -15.60
C LEU A 41 -16.25 26.28 -15.72
N PHE A 42 -17.37 26.93 -15.39
CA PHE A 42 -18.70 26.32 -15.40
C PHE A 42 -19.54 26.69 -16.63
N SER A 43 -19.26 27.82 -17.28
CA SER A 43 -20.01 28.28 -18.46
C SER A 43 -19.46 27.80 -19.79
N LEU A 44 -18.15 27.54 -19.88
CA LEU A 44 -17.51 27.09 -21.12
C LEU A 44 -17.12 25.61 -21.10
N LEU A 45 -16.66 25.10 -19.95
CA LEU A 45 -16.14 23.73 -19.88
C LEU A 45 -17.25 22.74 -19.54
N PRO A 46 -17.37 21.64 -20.31
CA PRO A 46 -18.28 20.55 -19.96
C PRO A 46 -17.79 19.82 -18.71
N GLY A 47 -18.69 19.06 -18.07
CA GLY A 47 -18.42 18.39 -16.80
C GLY A 47 -17.22 17.44 -16.86
N GLU A 48 -17.02 16.77 -17.99
CA GLU A 48 -15.91 15.83 -18.21
C GLU A 48 -14.55 16.53 -18.24
N VAL A 49 -14.48 17.75 -18.78
CA VAL A 49 -13.25 18.54 -18.79
C VAL A 49 -12.97 19.10 -17.40
N ARG A 50 -14.01 19.59 -16.71
CA ARG A 50 -13.89 20.01 -15.31
C ARG A 50 -13.42 18.85 -14.43
N ASP A 51 -13.96 17.65 -14.63
CA ASP A 51 -13.56 16.45 -13.91
C ASP A 51 -12.07 16.16 -14.06
N LYS A 52 -11.52 16.26 -15.28
CA LYS A 52 -10.08 16.11 -15.53
C LYS A 52 -9.25 17.18 -14.80
N ILE A 53 -9.68 18.44 -14.84
CA ILE A 53 -9.00 19.54 -14.13
C ILE A 53 -9.00 19.27 -12.63
N PHE A 54 -10.17 18.98 -12.06
CA PHE A 54 -10.29 18.72 -10.64
C PHE A 54 -9.54 17.48 -10.21
N SER A 55 -9.56 16.42 -11.03
CA SER A 55 -8.80 15.21 -10.75
C SER A 55 -7.30 15.49 -10.74
N TYR A 56 -6.79 16.29 -11.68
CA TYR A 56 -5.38 16.69 -11.69
C TYR A 56 -5.02 17.52 -10.43
N VAL A 57 -5.81 18.53 -10.10
CA VAL A 57 -5.57 19.41 -8.93
C VAL A 57 -5.66 18.67 -7.61
N LEU A 58 -6.54 17.66 -7.51
CA LEU A 58 -6.81 16.90 -6.29
C LEU A 58 -6.11 15.55 -6.25
N THR A 59 -5.22 15.25 -7.19
CA THR A 59 -4.32 14.10 -7.10
C THR A 59 -3.28 14.35 -6.01
N ASP A 60 -2.92 13.32 -5.27
CA ASP A 60 -1.88 13.40 -4.26
C ASP A 60 -0.48 13.56 -4.86
N HIS A 61 0.40 14.18 -4.08
CA HIS A 61 1.80 14.38 -4.43
C HIS A 61 2.66 14.38 -3.16
N PRO A 62 3.98 14.13 -3.28
CA PRO A 62 4.91 14.36 -2.18
C PRO A 62 4.77 15.79 -1.64
N ASP A 63 4.66 15.93 -0.32
CA ASP A 63 4.50 17.24 0.30
C ASP A 63 5.73 18.12 0.05
N PRO A 64 5.59 19.32 -0.56
CA PRO A 64 6.73 20.15 -0.92
C PRO A 64 7.42 20.82 0.29
N GLY A 65 6.83 20.76 1.48
CA GLY A 65 7.39 21.36 2.69
C GLY A 65 8.68 20.65 3.13
N ALA A 66 9.75 21.41 3.35
CA ALA A 66 11.06 20.86 3.70
C ALA A 66 11.05 19.95 4.95
N HIS A 67 10.17 20.20 5.91
CA HIS A 67 10.03 19.40 7.14
C HIS A 67 9.23 18.10 6.94
N MET A 68 8.57 17.93 5.79
CA MET A 68 7.84 16.72 5.41
C MET A 68 8.66 15.79 4.52
N GLN A 69 9.80 16.27 4.02
CA GLN A 69 10.74 15.52 3.19
C GLN A 69 11.47 14.50 4.05
N TYR A 70 11.57 13.28 3.55
CA TYR A 70 12.35 12.24 4.18
C TYR A 70 13.84 12.43 3.91
N SER A 71 14.66 11.92 4.83
CA SER A 71 16.11 11.86 4.58
C SER A 71 16.40 10.89 3.43
N LYS A 72 17.27 11.30 2.51
CA LYS A 72 17.78 10.43 1.44
C LYS A 72 18.50 9.20 1.97
N GLN A 73 19.00 9.27 3.21
CA GLN A 73 19.72 8.19 3.87
C GLN A 73 18.77 7.24 4.62
N THR A 74 17.67 6.86 3.98
CA THR A 74 16.66 5.95 4.54
C THR A 74 16.24 4.93 3.49
N CYS A 75 15.88 3.72 3.92
CA CYS A 75 15.49 2.65 3.00
C CYS A 75 14.08 2.78 2.40
N TYR A 76 13.30 3.74 2.86
CA TYR A 76 11.96 4.03 2.34
C TYR A 76 11.89 5.24 1.42
N THR A 77 12.96 6.04 1.35
CA THR A 77 13.01 7.18 0.42
C THR A 77 13.32 6.68 -0.98
N ARG A 78 12.39 6.91 -1.89
CA ARG A 78 12.48 6.50 -3.30
C ARG A 78 11.67 7.45 -4.18
N PRO A 79 11.84 7.42 -5.51
CA PRO A 79 11.09 8.27 -6.41
C PRO A 79 9.58 8.18 -6.16
N LEU A 80 8.90 9.33 -6.16
CA LEU A 80 7.48 9.50 -5.82
C LEU A 80 7.11 9.30 -4.34
N TYR A 81 8.03 8.85 -3.49
CA TYR A 81 7.84 8.67 -2.04
C TYR A 81 8.97 9.33 -1.25
N GLU A 82 9.31 10.55 -1.65
CA GLU A 82 10.36 11.37 -1.03
C GLU A 82 9.87 12.13 0.21
N ALA A 83 8.57 12.15 0.43
CA ALA A 83 7.91 12.85 1.52
C ALA A 83 6.57 12.18 1.89
N HIS A 84 5.93 12.66 2.94
CA HIS A 84 4.53 12.32 3.21
C HIS A 84 3.64 12.74 2.03
N GLN A 85 2.71 11.87 1.63
CA GLN A 85 1.74 12.18 0.57
C GLN A 85 0.73 13.21 1.05
N SER A 86 0.58 14.29 0.28
CA SER A 86 -0.27 15.44 0.55
C SER A 86 -1.23 15.66 -0.62
N THR A 87 -2.38 16.28 -0.34
CA THR A 87 -3.37 16.63 -1.36
C THR A 87 -3.82 18.07 -1.12
N ASP A 88 -3.66 18.95 -2.11
CA ASP A 88 -4.10 20.34 -1.97
C ASP A 88 -5.62 20.45 -2.03
N THR A 89 -6.25 20.58 -0.88
CA THR A 89 -7.70 20.68 -0.74
C THR A 89 -8.23 22.12 -0.79
N ARG A 90 -7.38 23.13 -1.04
CA ARG A 90 -7.82 24.54 -1.04
C ARG A 90 -8.89 24.82 -2.09
N VAL A 91 -8.85 24.12 -3.22
CA VAL A 91 -9.87 24.24 -4.28
C VAL A 91 -11.28 23.86 -3.80
N LEU A 92 -11.40 22.97 -2.81
CA LEU A 92 -12.69 22.60 -2.21
C LEU A 92 -13.35 23.77 -1.46
N ARG A 93 -12.57 24.80 -1.09
CA ARG A 93 -13.03 25.98 -0.35
C ARG A 93 -13.43 27.13 -1.27
N THR A 94 -13.28 26.99 -2.58
CA THR A 94 -13.54 28.07 -3.54
C THR A 94 -15.03 28.40 -3.66
N CYS A 95 -15.88 27.41 -3.93
CA CYS A 95 -17.33 27.58 -3.97
C CYS A 95 -18.07 26.24 -3.82
N ARG A 96 -19.38 26.30 -3.58
CA ARG A 96 -20.21 25.10 -3.38
C ARG A 96 -20.35 24.23 -4.62
N ALA A 97 -20.32 24.83 -5.82
CA ALA A 97 -20.37 24.07 -7.08
C ALA A 97 -19.14 23.17 -7.21
N VAL A 98 -17.93 23.72 -6.97
CA VAL A 98 -16.69 22.95 -6.91
C VAL A 98 -16.77 21.88 -5.82
N TYR A 99 -17.16 22.25 -4.60
CA TYR A 99 -17.25 21.28 -3.50
C TYR A 99 -18.18 20.10 -3.85
N ARG A 100 -19.36 20.37 -4.43
CA ARG A 100 -20.31 19.32 -4.83
C ARG A 100 -19.72 18.35 -5.86
N GLU A 101 -19.00 18.84 -6.86
CA GLU A 101 -18.38 18.00 -7.89
C GLU A 101 -17.16 17.21 -7.37
N THR A 102 -16.52 17.63 -6.27
CA THR A 102 -15.13 17.22 -5.98
C THR A 102 -14.80 16.80 -4.56
N TRP A 103 -15.69 16.99 -3.57
CA TRP A 103 -15.36 16.76 -2.15
C TRP A 103 -14.79 15.36 -1.84
N PHE A 104 -15.20 14.33 -2.60
CA PHE A 104 -14.77 12.95 -2.43
C PHE A 104 -13.46 12.63 -3.16
N LYS A 105 -13.05 13.48 -4.13
CA LYS A 105 -11.88 13.22 -4.99
C LYS A 105 -10.55 13.11 -4.23
N PRO A 106 -10.21 13.97 -3.24
CA PRO A 106 -8.95 13.81 -2.50
C PRO A 106 -8.83 12.46 -1.82
N PHE A 107 -9.96 11.85 -1.47
CA PHE A 107 -9.99 10.54 -0.86
C PHE A 107 -9.96 9.41 -1.90
N LEU A 108 -10.72 9.55 -2.99
CA LEU A 108 -10.81 8.55 -4.06
C LEU A 108 -9.53 8.44 -4.89
N LEU A 109 -8.91 9.59 -5.22
CA LEU A 109 -7.77 9.68 -6.15
C LEU A 109 -6.43 9.45 -5.47
N ARG A 110 -6.35 9.67 -4.16
CA ARG A 110 -5.14 9.45 -3.37
C ARG A 110 -4.71 7.99 -3.45
N GLU A 111 -3.42 7.75 -3.67
CA GLU A 111 -2.88 6.42 -3.43
C GLU A 111 -2.77 6.20 -1.92
N HIS A 112 -3.54 5.24 -1.42
CA HIS A 112 -3.48 4.88 0.00
C HIS A 112 -2.24 4.01 0.21
N VAL A 113 -1.28 4.48 1.02
CA VAL A 113 -0.03 3.75 1.28
C VAL A 113 -0.09 3.10 2.66
N ARG A 114 0.24 1.81 2.72
CA ARG A 114 0.39 1.03 3.96
C ARG A 114 1.77 0.37 4.00
N TRP A 115 2.29 0.19 5.21
CA TRP A 115 3.61 -0.38 5.46
C TRP A 115 3.43 -1.67 6.27
N ALA A 116 3.68 -2.80 5.62
CA ALA A 116 3.78 -4.12 6.23
C ALA A 116 5.25 -4.46 6.47
N THR A 117 5.93 -3.67 7.30
CA THR A 117 7.39 -3.75 7.52
C THR A 117 7.72 -3.64 9.00
N ALA A 118 8.99 -3.87 9.36
CA ALA A 118 9.51 -3.40 10.64
C ALA A 118 9.41 -1.85 10.73
N PRO A 119 9.28 -1.28 11.95
CA PRO A 119 9.08 0.17 12.12
C PRO A 119 10.20 1.05 11.55
N ASP A 120 11.45 0.60 11.60
CA ASP A 120 12.63 1.26 11.04
C ASP A 120 12.65 1.31 9.50
N ARG A 121 11.79 0.51 8.86
CA ARG A 121 11.69 0.38 7.40
C ARG A 121 10.56 1.19 6.78
N ALA A 122 9.88 2.00 7.58
CA ALA A 122 8.81 2.89 7.17
C ALA A 122 9.09 4.32 7.65
N PRO A 123 8.52 5.35 6.98
CA PRO A 123 8.61 6.72 7.46
C PRO A 123 8.06 6.88 8.88
N PRO A 124 8.63 7.79 9.69
CA PRO A 124 8.11 8.09 11.02
C PRO A 124 6.68 8.62 10.92
N GLY A 125 5.77 8.08 11.74
CA GLY A 125 4.37 8.51 11.75
C GLY A 125 3.38 7.35 11.80
N LYS A 126 2.09 7.68 11.78
CA LYS A 126 1.01 6.69 11.90
C LYS A 126 0.76 6.02 10.54
N SER A 127 1.15 4.75 10.40
CA SER A 127 0.99 3.90 9.20
C SER A 127 -0.43 3.37 8.97
N GLY A 128 -1.46 4.14 9.38
CA GLY A 128 -2.86 3.73 9.33
C GLY A 128 -3.80 4.88 8.93
N VAL A 129 -5.05 4.53 8.65
CA VAL A 129 -6.10 5.50 8.35
C VAL A 129 -6.32 6.39 9.60
N PRO A 130 -6.19 7.73 9.49
CA PRO A 130 -6.42 8.62 10.63
C PRO A 130 -7.79 8.39 11.27
N TYR A 131 -7.86 8.48 12.60
CA TYR A 131 -9.10 8.22 13.36
C TYR A 131 -10.32 8.98 12.80
N GLU A 132 -10.14 10.26 12.45
CA GLU A 132 -11.21 11.10 11.90
C GLU A 132 -11.70 10.61 10.53
N VAL A 133 -10.78 10.19 9.67
CA VAL A 133 -11.10 9.59 8.37
C VAL A 133 -11.82 8.27 8.60
N ARG A 134 -11.38 7.49 9.59
CA ARG A 134 -12.02 6.23 9.96
C ARG A 134 -13.48 6.45 10.38
N HIS A 135 -13.70 7.42 11.27
CA HIS A 135 -15.03 7.78 11.76
C HIS A 135 -15.95 8.29 10.63
N MET A 136 -15.43 9.15 9.74
CA MET A 136 -16.17 9.67 8.61
C MET A 136 -16.64 8.55 7.67
N LEU A 137 -15.74 7.64 7.30
CA LEU A 137 -16.06 6.55 6.40
C LEU A 137 -17.02 5.54 7.05
N SER A 138 -16.88 5.30 8.37
CA SER A 138 -17.85 4.47 9.10
C SER A 138 -19.25 5.08 9.05
N ARG A 139 -19.37 6.40 9.16
CA ARG A 139 -20.67 7.08 9.00
C ARG A 139 -21.21 6.95 7.57
N LEU A 140 -20.37 7.10 6.54
CA LEU A 140 -20.81 6.90 5.15
C LEU A 140 -21.38 5.49 4.93
N LEU A 141 -20.71 4.46 5.45
CA LEU A 141 -21.19 3.08 5.37
C LEU A 141 -22.48 2.87 6.17
N THR A 142 -22.64 3.48 7.35
CA THR A 142 -23.93 3.41 8.08
C THR A 142 -25.09 4.06 7.34
N GLN A 143 -24.81 5.01 6.44
CA GLN A 143 -25.81 5.67 5.59
C GLN A 143 -26.07 4.91 4.29
N GLN A 144 -25.23 3.94 3.93
CA GLN A 144 -25.33 3.12 2.72
C GLN A 144 -25.23 1.62 3.08
N PRO A 145 -26.27 1.03 3.67
CA PRO A 145 -26.22 -0.33 4.24
C PRO A 145 -25.95 -1.44 3.22
N GLU A 146 -26.05 -1.16 1.91
CA GLU A 146 -25.70 -2.09 0.83
C GLU A 146 -24.18 -2.12 0.55
N GLN A 147 -23.40 -1.16 1.07
CA GLN A 147 -21.95 -1.11 0.96
C GLN A 147 -21.30 -1.57 2.26
N ASP A 148 -20.44 -2.59 2.19
CA ASP A 148 -19.63 -3.08 3.30
C ASP A 148 -18.27 -2.36 3.42
N LYS A 149 -17.80 -1.79 2.31
CA LYS A 149 -16.55 -0.99 2.20
C LYS A 149 -16.72 0.18 1.22
N VAL A 150 -15.90 1.22 1.39
CA VAL A 150 -15.82 2.37 0.48
C VAL A 150 -14.79 2.07 -0.61
N GLU A 151 -15.22 2.08 -1.87
CA GLU A 151 -14.32 1.86 -3.00
C GLU A 151 -13.26 2.97 -3.11
N ILE A 152 -12.01 2.56 -3.34
CA ILE A 152 -10.90 3.47 -3.65
C ILE A 152 -10.18 3.02 -4.91
N GLU A 153 -9.50 3.94 -5.57
CA GLU A 153 -8.82 3.62 -6.82
C GLU A 153 -7.56 2.78 -6.60
N ARG A 154 -6.67 3.21 -5.68
CA ARG A 154 -5.34 2.61 -5.48
C ARG A 154 -4.96 2.42 -4.02
N LEU A 155 -4.51 1.21 -3.69
CA LEU A 155 -3.82 0.87 -2.44
C LEU A 155 -2.43 0.37 -2.78
N ARG A 156 -1.41 0.93 -2.14
CA ARG A 156 -0.03 0.44 -2.20
C ARG A 156 0.41 -0.08 -0.85
N ILE A 157 1.03 -1.25 -0.84
CA ILE A 157 1.56 -1.90 0.35
C ILE A 157 3.04 -2.14 0.12
N PHE A 158 3.89 -1.48 0.88
CA PHE A 158 5.30 -1.86 1.00
C PHE A 158 5.39 -2.99 2.01
N ALA A 159 5.96 -4.12 1.63
CA ALA A 159 6.00 -5.28 2.50
C ALA A 159 7.40 -5.84 2.63
N GLN A 160 7.79 -6.10 3.86
CA GLN A 160 8.94 -6.92 4.20
C GLN A 160 8.52 -8.40 4.14
N MET A 161 9.42 -9.26 3.66
CA MET A 161 9.10 -10.67 3.38
C MET A 161 8.52 -11.41 4.59
N TYR A 162 9.11 -11.23 5.78
CA TYR A 162 8.56 -11.89 6.98
C TYR A 162 7.17 -11.40 7.36
N LYS A 163 6.86 -10.12 7.13
CA LYS A 163 5.51 -9.57 7.36
C LYS A 163 4.51 -10.03 6.32
N LEU A 164 4.93 -10.20 5.08
CA LEU A 164 4.13 -10.81 4.03
C LEU A 164 3.74 -12.25 4.43
N GLU A 165 4.71 -13.05 4.83
CA GLU A 165 4.53 -14.46 5.22
C GLU A 165 3.76 -14.61 6.56
N GLU A 166 3.85 -13.65 7.49
CA GLU A 166 2.99 -13.56 8.70
C GLU A 166 1.52 -13.15 8.39
N GLY A 167 1.18 -13.00 7.12
CA GLY A 167 -0.16 -12.63 6.65
C GLY A 167 -0.53 -11.17 6.90
N LEU A 168 0.43 -10.27 7.13
CA LEU A 168 0.11 -8.86 7.41
C LEU A 168 -0.52 -8.15 6.20
N VAL A 169 -0.13 -8.53 4.98
CA VAL A 169 -0.77 -8.00 3.76
C VAL A 169 -2.24 -8.41 3.70
N ALA A 170 -2.55 -9.68 3.97
CA ALA A 170 -3.92 -10.15 4.06
C ALA A 170 -4.70 -9.42 5.17
N LYS A 171 -4.10 -9.19 6.34
CA LYS A 171 -4.71 -8.40 7.43
C LYS A 171 -5.00 -6.95 7.02
N ILE A 172 -4.13 -6.31 6.24
CA ILE A 172 -4.35 -4.96 5.70
C ILE A 172 -5.54 -4.95 4.73
N LEU A 173 -5.64 -5.94 3.83
CA LEU A 173 -6.75 -6.06 2.88
C LEU A 173 -8.08 -6.41 3.56
N ALA A 174 -8.01 -7.27 4.58
CA ALA A 174 -9.14 -7.71 5.37
C ALA A 174 -9.60 -6.66 6.39
N GLU A 175 -8.81 -5.62 6.67
CA GLU A 175 -9.04 -4.66 7.75
C GLU A 175 -10.50 -4.18 7.73
N PRO A 176 -11.32 -4.59 8.72
CA PRO A 176 -12.71 -4.20 8.80
C PRO A 176 -12.72 -2.70 9.03
N ALA A 177 -13.48 -2.01 8.18
CA ALA A 177 -13.45 -0.57 8.00
C ALA A 177 -12.28 -0.12 7.09
N LEU A 178 -12.52 -0.11 5.77
CA LEU A 178 -13.17 1.04 5.10
C LEU A 178 -12.88 1.08 3.61
N LEU A 179 -11.80 0.46 3.15
CA LEU A 179 -11.31 0.66 1.79
C LEU A 179 -11.42 -0.63 0.97
N ALA A 180 -12.05 -0.53 -0.19
CA ALA A 180 -12.18 -1.56 -1.19
C ALA A 180 -11.39 -1.11 -2.43
N PRO A 181 -10.09 -1.47 -2.54
CA PRO A 181 -9.25 -0.99 -3.64
C PRO A 181 -9.58 -1.70 -4.95
N ARG A 182 -9.67 -0.93 -6.04
CA ARG A 182 -9.72 -1.48 -7.40
C ARG A 182 -8.35 -2.01 -7.83
N ILE A 183 -7.30 -1.25 -7.54
CA ILE A 183 -5.91 -1.59 -7.83
C ILE A 183 -5.14 -1.73 -6.51
N VAL A 184 -4.53 -2.89 -6.30
CA VAL A 184 -3.58 -3.11 -5.21
C VAL A 184 -2.19 -3.26 -5.80
N THR A 185 -1.20 -2.54 -5.24
CA THR A 185 0.22 -2.73 -5.57
C THR A 185 0.98 -3.18 -4.33
N LEU A 186 1.60 -4.35 -4.40
CA LEU A 186 2.51 -4.88 -3.40
C LEU A 186 3.95 -4.59 -3.86
N THR A 187 4.74 -3.88 -3.07
CA THR A 187 6.15 -3.61 -3.39
C THR A 187 7.06 -4.29 -2.37
N ILE A 188 7.98 -5.12 -2.88
CA ILE A 188 9.10 -5.68 -2.11
C ILE A 188 10.36 -4.92 -2.53
N ARG A 189 10.91 -4.09 -1.63
CA ARG A 189 12.13 -3.31 -1.85
C ARG A 189 13.38 -4.18 -1.67
N HIS A 190 14.54 -3.67 -2.12
CA HIS A 190 15.84 -4.35 -1.90
C HIS A 190 16.03 -4.78 -0.44
N THR A 191 15.73 -3.90 0.51
CA THR A 191 15.89 -4.17 1.95
C THR A 191 14.78 -5.00 2.59
N ASP A 192 13.75 -5.31 1.82
CA ASP A 192 12.58 -6.01 2.33
C ASP A 192 12.67 -7.51 2.05
N TRP A 193 13.61 -7.93 1.19
CA TRP A 193 13.91 -9.33 0.92
C TRP A 193 14.49 -10.05 2.14
N TRP A 194 14.27 -11.36 2.19
CA TRP A 194 14.87 -12.21 3.21
C TRP A 194 16.39 -12.11 3.18
N PHE A 195 16.97 -11.77 4.34
CA PHE A 195 18.43 -11.74 4.55
C PHE A 195 19.18 -10.97 3.45
N TRP A 196 18.59 -9.87 2.98
CA TRP A 196 19.21 -8.99 2.00
C TRP A 196 20.56 -8.46 2.49
N GLU A 197 20.71 -8.30 3.80
CA GLU A 197 21.96 -7.89 4.45
C GLU A 197 23.11 -8.86 4.15
N ASP A 198 22.81 -10.15 4.00
CA ASP A 198 23.76 -11.24 3.77
C ASP A 198 23.83 -11.65 2.28
N ASP A 199 23.20 -10.86 1.40
CA ASP A 199 23.09 -11.12 -0.03
C ASP A 199 22.40 -12.44 -0.42
N GLU A 200 21.57 -13.00 0.44
CA GLU A 200 20.89 -14.27 0.16
C GLU A 200 20.10 -14.24 -1.17
N PRO A 201 20.00 -15.38 -1.88
CA PRO A 201 19.20 -15.49 -3.09
C PRO A 201 17.74 -15.10 -2.88
N LEU A 202 17.20 -14.35 -3.84
CA LEU A 202 15.82 -13.87 -3.80
C LEU A 202 14.85 -15.06 -3.90
N ARG A 203 13.80 -15.05 -3.08
CA ARG A 203 12.80 -16.13 -3.03
C ARG A 203 11.47 -15.66 -2.47
N PHE A 204 10.44 -16.47 -2.70
CA PHE A 204 9.13 -16.38 -2.04
C PHE A 204 8.68 -17.76 -1.55
N GLU A 205 8.11 -17.79 -0.35
CA GLU A 205 7.20 -18.87 0.05
C GLU A 205 5.81 -18.66 -0.56
N GLY A 206 5.03 -19.74 -0.67
CA GLY A 206 3.73 -19.73 -1.38
C GLY A 206 2.51 -19.44 -0.49
N GLY A 207 2.58 -19.72 0.81
CA GLY A 207 1.40 -19.76 1.68
C GLY A 207 0.62 -18.44 1.80
N TRP A 208 1.28 -17.30 1.67
CA TRP A 208 0.64 -15.99 1.80
C TRP A 208 -0.38 -15.68 0.69
N ILE A 209 -0.28 -16.33 -0.48
CA ILE A 209 -1.14 -16.05 -1.64
C ILE A 209 -2.59 -16.41 -1.33
N GLU A 210 -2.83 -17.55 -0.68
CA GLU A 210 -4.17 -17.97 -0.30
C GLU A 210 -4.83 -16.98 0.67
N ASP A 211 -4.07 -16.49 1.66
CA ASP A 211 -4.58 -15.51 2.62
C ASP A 211 -4.92 -14.17 1.95
N VAL A 212 -4.09 -13.72 1.00
CA VAL A 212 -4.38 -12.54 0.19
C VAL A 212 -5.62 -12.74 -0.67
N CYS A 213 -5.79 -13.91 -1.28
CA CYS A 213 -6.99 -14.26 -2.06
C CYS A 213 -8.26 -14.17 -1.21
N LYS A 214 -8.23 -14.74 0.02
CA LYS A 214 -9.35 -14.69 0.97
C LYS A 214 -9.69 -13.27 1.43
N ALA A 215 -8.67 -12.41 1.58
CA ALA A 215 -8.84 -11.04 2.03
C ALA A 215 -9.22 -10.05 0.91
N MET A 216 -9.01 -10.42 -0.35
CA MET A 216 -9.21 -9.55 -1.50
C MET A 216 -10.70 -9.27 -1.75
N HIS A 217 -11.04 -7.98 -1.87
CA HIS A 217 -12.41 -7.54 -2.15
C HIS A 217 -12.79 -7.75 -3.62
N TRP A 218 -14.07 -8.01 -3.90
CA TRP A 218 -14.59 -8.25 -5.27
C TRP A 218 -14.47 -7.03 -6.20
N CYS A 219 -14.20 -5.82 -5.72
CA CYS A 219 -13.91 -4.69 -6.62
C CYS A 219 -12.48 -4.73 -7.19
N THR A 220 -11.58 -5.52 -6.59
CA THR A 220 -10.16 -5.56 -6.97
C THR A 220 -10.02 -6.16 -8.35
N ASN A 221 -9.71 -5.36 -9.36
CA ASN A 221 -9.54 -5.83 -10.74
C ASN A 221 -8.06 -5.92 -11.14
N GLN A 222 -7.16 -5.38 -10.32
CA GLN A 222 -5.74 -5.42 -10.61
C GLN A 222 -4.94 -5.65 -9.33
N PHE A 223 -4.05 -6.64 -9.35
CA PHE A 223 -3.06 -6.87 -8.32
C PHE A 223 -1.67 -6.77 -8.96
N CYS A 224 -0.92 -5.74 -8.64
CA CYS A 224 0.43 -5.53 -9.16
C CYS A 224 1.45 -5.90 -8.08
N ILE A 225 2.49 -6.64 -8.46
CA ILE A 225 3.63 -6.91 -7.58
C ILE A 225 4.86 -6.27 -8.19
N GLU A 226 5.49 -5.34 -7.46
CA GLU A 226 6.75 -4.71 -7.79
C GLU A 226 7.88 -5.37 -7.02
N LEU A 227 8.81 -5.97 -7.76
CA LEU A 227 10.02 -6.58 -7.25
C LEU A 227 11.17 -5.62 -7.48
N GLU A 228 11.76 -5.09 -6.41
CA GLU A 228 12.92 -4.19 -6.49
C GLU A 228 14.13 -4.85 -5.82
N SER A 229 15.26 -4.88 -6.53
CA SER A 229 16.56 -5.22 -5.97
C SER A 229 17.65 -4.46 -6.74
N LEU A 230 18.91 -4.74 -6.47
CA LEU A 230 20.04 -4.09 -7.12
C LEU A 230 20.15 -4.52 -8.59
N GLU A 231 20.72 -3.66 -9.43
CA GLU A 231 20.96 -3.96 -10.86
C GLU A 231 21.79 -5.25 -11.04
N ARG A 232 22.69 -5.57 -10.10
CA ARG A 232 23.45 -6.84 -10.10
C ARG A 232 22.58 -8.09 -9.90
N LYS A 233 21.40 -7.97 -9.28
CA LYS A 233 20.43 -9.05 -9.06
C LYS A 233 19.30 -9.09 -10.11
N LYS A 234 19.42 -8.32 -11.21
CA LYS A 234 18.37 -8.25 -12.25
C LYS A 234 17.95 -9.61 -12.82
N ASP A 235 18.90 -10.53 -12.97
CA ASP A 235 18.62 -11.86 -13.52
C ASP A 235 17.78 -12.70 -12.55
N GLN A 236 18.01 -12.56 -11.24
CA GLN A 236 17.17 -13.19 -10.22
C GLN A 236 15.76 -12.59 -10.23
N ILE A 237 15.64 -11.26 -10.30
CA ILE A 237 14.35 -10.57 -10.39
C ILE A 237 13.57 -11.01 -11.64
N ASP A 238 14.21 -11.07 -12.81
CA ASP A 238 13.58 -11.51 -14.06
C ASP A 238 13.14 -12.98 -13.97
N LYS A 239 13.96 -13.88 -13.40
CA LYS A 239 13.60 -15.29 -13.17
C LYS A 239 12.41 -15.44 -12.22
N ILE A 240 12.36 -14.64 -11.14
CA ILE A 240 11.22 -14.63 -10.22
C ILE A 240 9.97 -14.16 -10.95
N ALA A 241 10.04 -13.05 -11.69
CA ALA A 241 8.90 -12.54 -12.44
C ALA A 241 8.37 -13.55 -13.47
N ASP A 242 9.25 -14.27 -14.18
CA ASP A 242 8.86 -15.33 -15.11
C ASP A 242 8.16 -16.49 -14.38
N GLN A 243 8.64 -16.88 -13.20
CA GLN A 243 8.00 -17.91 -12.38
C GLN A 243 6.63 -17.43 -11.86
N MET A 244 6.51 -16.18 -11.42
CA MET A 244 5.23 -15.59 -10.98
C MET A 244 4.19 -15.65 -12.09
N ILE A 245 4.55 -15.29 -13.32
CA ILE A 245 3.63 -15.33 -14.47
C ILE A 245 3.14 -16.77 -14.74
N LYS A 246 4.02 -17.76 -14.58
CA LYS A 246 3.71 -19.17 -14.87
C LYS A 246 3.02 -19.93 -13.75
N LYS A 247 3.19 -19.49 -12.49
CA LYS A 247 2.75 -20.23 -11.31
C LYS A 247 1.63 -19.55 -10.55
N TRP A 248 1.62 -18.22 -10.48
CA TRP A 248 0.75 -17.50 -9.55
C TRP A 248 -0.56 -17.08 -10.20
N TYR A 249 -1.61 -17.16 -9.40
CA TYR A 249 -2.93 -16.63 -9.69
C TYR A 249 -3.54 -16.11 -8.38
N PHE A 250 -4.45 -15.15 -8.49
CA PHE A 250 -5.19 -14.63 -7.34
C PHE A 250 -6.68 -14.83 -7.55
N LYS A 251 -7.32 -15.67 -6.74
CA LYS A 251 -8.74 -15.96 -6.81
C LYS A 251 -9.49 -15.09 -5.82
N ARG A 252 -10.31 -14.16 -6.33
CA ARG A 252 -11.17 -13.30 -5.51
C ARG A 252 -12.29 -14.09 -4.86
N CYS A 253 -12.92 -13.50 -3.84
CA CYS A 253 -14.04 -14.08 -3.11
C CYS A 253 -15.27 -14.38 -3.99
N ASP A 254 -15.45 -13.66 -5.11
CA ASP A 254 -16.54 -13.88 -6.07
C ASP A 254 -16.19 -14.90 -7.17
N GLY A 255 -15.04 -15.57 -7.06
CA GLY A 255 -14.59 -16.60 -7.99
C GLY A 255 -13.84 -16.09 -9.22
N VAL A 256 -13.78 -14.78 -9.43
CA VAL A 256 -12.95 -14.19 -10.50
C VAL A 256 -11.47 -14.44 -10.20
N VAL A 257 -10.74 -14.95 -11.18
CA VAL A 257 -9.30 -15.21 -11.07
C VAL A 257 -8.51 -14.16 -11.84
N LEU A 258 -7.51 -13.60 -11.18
CA LEU A 258 -6.52 -12.69 -11.74
C LEU A 258 -5.27 -13.48 -12.13
N TYR A 259 -4.84 -13.34 -13.38
CA TYR A 259 -3.63 -13.97 -13.93
C TYR A 259 -2.67 -12.89 -14.39
N ALA A 260 -1.39 -13.24 -14.53
CA ALA A 260 -0.41 -12.37 -15.18
C ALA A 260 -0.10 -12.88 -16.59
N ASP A 261 0.38 -11.97 -17.43
CA ASP A 261 0.87 -12.26 -18.77
C ASP A 261 2.17 -11.51 -19.04
N ALA A 262 2.92 -11.95 -20.05
CA ALA A 262 4.20 -11.34 -20.39
C ALA A 262 4.09 -9.86 -20.79
N LEU A 263 2.95 -9.41 -21.36
CA LEU A 263 2.72 -8.00 -21.70
C LEU A 263 2.43 -7.14 -20.46
N GLY A 264 1.88 -7.76 -19.41
CA GLY A 264 1.65 -7.13 -18.10
C GLY A 264 2.93 -6.87 -17.31
N ARG A 265 4.09 -7.36 -17.78
CA ARG A 265 5.39 -7.15 -17.17
C ARG A 265 5.99 -5.81 -17.58
N LYS A 266 6.40 -4.99 -16.60
CA LYS A 266 7.10 -3.71 -16.85
C LYS A 266 8.43 -3.69 -16.12
N LYS A 267 9.42 -3.04 -16.72
CA LYS A 267 10.77 -2.87 -16.17
C LYS A 267 11.03 -1.39 -15.93
N SER A 268 11.60 -1.04 -14.79
CA SER A 268 12.05 0.32 -14.48
C SER A 268 13.34 0.30 -13.67
N ARG A 269 13.97 1.46 -13.55
CA ARG A 269 15.23 1.67 -12.84
C ARG A 269 15.21 2.99 -12.13
N TRP A 270 15.93 3.07 -11.01
CA TRP A 270 16.27 4.32 -10.35
C TRP A 270 17.55 4.15 -9.54
N SER A 271 18.14 5.26 -9.11
CA SER A 271 19.36 5.27 -8.33
C SER A 271 19.13 5.97 -7.00
N GLY A 272 19.67 5.41 -5.93
CA GLY A 272 19.57 5.94 -4.57
C GLY A 272 20.91 6.03 -3.87
N ASP A 273 20.87 6.57 -2.65
CA ASP A 273 22.02 6.63 -1.75
C ASP A 273 22.32 5.23 -1.19
N SER A 274 23.59 4.88 -1.06
CA SER A 274 24.03 3.62 -0.43
C SER A 274 24.12 3.70 1.10
N THR A 275 23.89 4.88 1.67
CA THR A 275 23.98 5.15 3.10
C THR A 275 22.58 5.17 3.70
N TRP A 276 22.38 4.40 4.75
CA TRP A 276 21.15 4.38 5.53
C TRP A 276 21.40 3.81 6.93
N GLY A 277 20.85 4.47 7.95
CA GLY A 277 21.05 4.09 9.35
C GLY A 277 22.53 3.97 9.74
N ASP A 278 23.30 5.02 9.45
CA ASP A 278 24.74 5.14 9.76
C ASP A 278 25.65 4.08 9.12
N ARG A 279 25.12 3.35 8.13
CA ARG A 279 25.84 2.31 7.39
C ARG A 279 25.83 2.64 5.91
N ARG A 280 27.02 2.66 5.30
CA ARG A 280 27.21 2.75 3.85
C ARG A 280 27.44 1.35 3.29
N TRP A 281 26.56 0.88 2.42
CA TRP A 281 26.53 -0.51 1.96
C TRP A 281 27.41 -0.71 0.74
N VAL A 282 28.73 -0.69 0.98
CA VAL A 282 29.78 -0.69 -0.05
C VAL A 282 29.69 -1.91 -0.98
N ARG A 283 29.33 -3.09 -0.45
CA ARG A 283 29.13 -4.30 -1.29
C ARG A 283 28.09 -4.09 -2.39
N ASP A 284 27.07 -3.31 -2.10
CA ASP A 284 25.90 -3.15 -2.96
C ASP A 284 26.06 -2.00 -3.97
N GLU A 285 27.11 -1.19 -3.84
CA GLU A 285 27.37 -0.02 -4.68
C GLU A 285 27.71 -0.37 -6.13
N THR A 286 27.13 0.39 -7.07
CA THR A 286 27.60 0.41 -8.46
C THR A 286 28.68 1.46 -8.67
N GLU A 287 28.58 2.57 -7.93
CA GLU A 287 29.56 3.64 -7.84
C GLU A 287 29.63 4.10 -6.36
N PRO A 288 30.75 4.70 -5.91
CA PRO A 288 30.86 5.18 -4.53
C PRO A 288 29.68 6.06 -4.10
N GLY A 289 28.96 5.65 -3.06
CA GLY A 289 27.79 6.37 -2.52
C GLY A 289 26.47 6.11 -3.25
N ARG A 290 26.44 5.20 -4.22
CA ARG A 290 25.28 5.00 -5.13
C ARG A 290 24.88 3.55 -5.27
N LEU A 291 23.59 3.30 -5.09
CA LEU A 291 22.91 2.05 -5.44
C LEU A 291 22.10 2.25 -6.70
N ASP A 292 22.22 1.35 -7.67
CA ASP A 292 21.31 1.28 -8.82
C ASP A 292 20.32 0.14 -8.62
N TYR A 293 19.04 0.48 -8.68
CA TYR A 293 17.94 -0.45 -8.49
C TYR A 293 17.32 -0.85 -9.83
N TYR A 294 16.99 -2.14 -9.91
CA TYR A 294 16.25 -2.75 -11.00
C TYR A 294 14.91 -3.26 -10.49
N ILE A 295 13.84 -2.86 -11.17
CA ILE A 295 12.47 -3.14 -10.74
C ILE A 295 11.71 -3.85 -11.86
N VAL A 296 11.03 -4.93 -11.50
CA VAL A 296 10.06 -5.60 -12.36
C VAL A 296 8.69 -5.56 -11.71
N SER A 297 7.72 -5.01 -12.43
CA SER A 297 6.31 -5.05 -12.05
C SER A 297 5.61 -6.16 -12.81
N VAL A 298 4.91 -7.05 -12.10
CA VAL A 298 4.05 -8.09 -12.68
C VAL A 298 2.60 -7.76 -12.33
N THR A 299 1.78 -7.55 -13.35
CA THR A 299 0.38 -7.16 -13.18
C THR A 299 -0.57 -8.33 -13.39
N PHE A 300 -1.34 -8.67 -12.36
CA PHE A 300 -2.38 -9.68 -12.38
C PHE A 300 -3.75 -9.03 -12.61
N ARG A 301 -4.53 -9.58 -13.55
CA ARG A 301 -5.81 -9.03 -14.00
C ARG A 301 -6.73 -10.13 -14.57
N PRO A 302 -8.04 -9.88 -14.72
CA PRO A 302 -8.97 -10.87 -15.26
C PRO A 302 -8.55 -11.35 -16.64
N ARG A 303 -8.77 -12.63 -16.92
CA ARG A 303 -8.43 -13.25 -18.21
C ARG A 303 -9.00 -12.49 -19.41
N ILE A 304 -10.24 -12.03 -19.32
CA ILE A 304 -10.90 -11.27 -20.39
C ILE A 304 -10.15 -9.97 -20.73
N ASP A 305 -9.56 -9.31 -19.73
CA ASP A 305 -8.81 -8.08 -19.95
C ASP A 305 -7.45 -8.38 -20.59
N ILE A 306 -6.84 -9.51 -20.22
CA ILE A 306 -5.61 -10.03 -20.84
C ILE A 306 -5.81 -10.27 -22.32
N GLU A 307 -6.82 -11.07 -22.68
CA GLU A 307 -7.15 -11.42 -24.05
C GLU A 307 -7.53 -10.18 -24.89
N ARG A 308 -8.29 -9.24 -24.31
CA ARG A 308 -8.61 -7.96 -24.97
C ARG A 308 -7.39 -7.11 -25.30
N SER A 309 -6.32 -7.25 -24.50
CA SER A 309 -5.06 -6.54 -24.72
C SER A 309 -4.10 -7.32 -25.64
N GLY A 310 -4.53 -8.45 -26.20
CA GLY A 310 -3.71 -9.32 -27.04
C GLY A 310 -2.74 -10.23 -26.27
N GLY A 311 -2.86 -10.31 -24.94
CA GLY A 311 -2.08 -11.21 -24.10
C GLY A 311 -2.69 -12.61 -24.04
N THR A 312 -1.95 -13.53 -23.43
CA THR A 312 -2.40 -14.92 -23.20
C THR A 312 -2.10 -15.35 -21.77
N VAL A 313 -2.98 -16.19 -21.22
CA VAL A 313 -2.77 -16.83 -19.91
C VAL A 313 -2.13 -18.20 -20.15
N ASP A 314 -1.10 -18.51 -19.37
CA ASP A 314 -0.44 -19.82 -19.44
C ASP A 314 -1.43 -20.95 -19.08
N ARG A 315 -1.33 -22.08 -19.77
CA ARG A 315 -2.27 -23.19 -19.58
C ARG A 315 -2.07 -23.89 -18.23
N GLU A 316 -0.83 -23.94 -17.72
CA GLU A 316 -0.51 -24.59 -16.46
C GLU A 316 -1.12 -23.81 -15.29
N VAL A 317 -0.91 -22.49 -15.23
CA VAL A 317 -1.52 -21.64 -14.20
C VAL A 317 -3.04 -21.63 -14.27
N PHE A 318 -3.61 -21.64 -15.48
CA PHE A 318 -5.06 -21.73 -15.65
C PHE A 318 -5.64 -23.04 -15.09
N ASN A 319 -4.96 -24.16 -15.33
CA ASN A 319 -5.39 -25.45 -14.81
C ASN A 319 -5.21 -25.52 -13.29
N ALA A 320 -4.11 -24.99 -12.75
CA ALA A 320 -3.87 -24.92 -11.32
C ALA A 320 -4.98 -24.11 -10.61
N SER A 321 -5.40 -22.98 -11.18
CA SER A 321 -6.46 -22.16 -10.59
C SER A 321 -7.86 -22.78 -10.61
N GLN A 322 -8.08 -23.87 -11.36
CA GLN A 322 -9.34 -24.63 -11.31
C GLN A 322 -9.40 -25.59 -10.12
N LYS A 323 -8.29 -25.84 -9.42
CA LYS A 323 -8.28 -26.63 -8.19
C LYS A 323 -9.04 -25.86 -7.09
N ASP A 324 -9.67 -26.60 -6.18
CA ASP A 324 -10.39 -26.02 -5.03
C ASP A 324 -9.47 -25.62 -3.86
N TRP A 325 -8.18 -25.95 -3.96
CA TRP A 325 -7.17 -25.70 -2.94
C TRP A 325 -5.92 -25.09 -3.56
N PHE A 326 -5.11 -24.41 -2.75
CA PHE A 326 -3.83 -23.82 -3.15
C PHE A 326 -2.68 -24.76 -2.80
N ASP A 327 -1.87 -25.13 -3.79
CA ASP A 327 -0.63 -25.88 -3.55
C ASP A 327 0.51 -24.92 -3.24
N GLU A 328 0.83 -24.77 -1.96
CA GLU A 328 1.91 -23.91 -1.50
C GLU A 328 3.26 -24.25 -2.16
N ASN A 329 3.53 -25.52 -2.45
CA ASN A 329 4.79 -25.93 -3.07
C ASN A 329 4.84 -25.54 -4.56
N GLU A 330 3.71 -25.59 -5.28
CA GLU A 330 3.62 -25.10 -6.66
C GLU A 330 3.78 -23.57 -6.73
N LEU A 331 3.27 -22.87 -5.72
CA LEU A 331 3.34 -21.41 -5.60
C LEU A 331 4.68 -20.90 -5.07
N LYS A 332 5.52 -21.77 -4.52
CA LYS A 332 6.86 -21.42 -4.06
C LYS A 332 7.75 -21.00 -5.24
N ILE A 333 8.53 -19.93 -5.04
CA ILE A 333 9.51 -19.45 -6.03
C ILE A 333 10.88 -19.40 -5.37
N HIS A 334 11.71 -20.37 -5.72
CA HIS A 334 13.09 -20.50 -5.25
C HIS A 334 14.03 -20.57 -6.47
N LEU A 335 15.22 -19.98 -6.33
CA LEU A 335 16.25 -19.97 -7.36
C LEU A 335 17.41 -20.88 -6.92
N GLY A 336 17.31 -22.18 -7.21
CA GLY A 336 18.22 -23.20 -6.68
C GLY A 336 19.69 -23.08 -7.12
N ASP A 337 19.96 -22.37 -8.21
CA ASP A 337 21.30 -22.22 -8.80
C ASP A 337 22.01 -20.91 -8.38
N GLU A 338 21.35 -20.07 -7.58
CA GLU A 338 21.88 -18.78 -7.17
C GLU A 338 22.62 -18.90 -5.83
N SER A 339 23.73 -18.18 -5.70
CA SER A 339 24.51 -18.10 -4.46
C SER A 339 24.67 -16.65 -4.02
N ARG A 340 24.87 -16.46 -2.71
CA ARG A 340 25.19 -15.15 -2.14
C ARG A 340 26.61 -14.72 -2.49
N ILE A 341 26.87 -13.42 -2.51
CA ILE A 341 28.23 -12.89 -2.43
C ILE A 341 28.68 -12.95 -0.97
N GLU A 342 29.76 -13.70 -0.71
CA GLU A 342 30.38 -13.74 0.62
C GLU A 342 31.24 -12.49 0.82
N ASP A 343 30.75 -11.58 1.66
CA ASP A 343 31.47 -10.38 2.06
C ASP A 343 31.41 -10.25 3.60
N PRO A 344 32.53 -10.36 4.32
CA PRO A 344 32.56 -10.24 5.77
C PRO A 344 32.32 -8.80 6.27
N SER A 345 32.40 -7.79 5.40
CA SER A 345 32.20 -6.38 5.73
C SER A 345 31.33 -5.69 4.67
N PRO A 346 30.05 -6.09 4.53
CA PRO A 346 29.19 -5.62 3.43
C PRO A 346 28.85 -4.12 3.51
N PHE A 347 29.10 -3.51 4.67
CA PHE A 347 28.94 -2.09 4.91
C PHE A 347 30.09 -1.52 5.74
N GLU A 348 30.27 -0.21 5.64
CA GLU A 348 31.13 0.59 6.51
C GLU A 348 30.27 1.48 7.39
N TYR A 349 30.68 1.67 8.65
CA TYR A 349 30.04 2.66 9.52
C TYR A 349 30.44 4.06 9.09
N VAL A 350 29.44 4.90 8.82
CA VAL A 350 29.65 6.31 8.58
C VAL A 350 29.68 6.97 9.95
N ARG A 351 30.88 7.37 10.42
CA ARG A 351 30.99 8.18 11.64
C ARG A 351 30.32 9.51 11.39
N ASP A 352 29.18 9.73 12.05
CA ASP A 352 28.64 11.07 12.12
C ASP A 352 29.63 11.92 12.93
N THR A 353 30.03 13.07 12.39
CA THR A 353 30.86 14.04 13.13
C THR A 353 30.00 14.91 14.04
N ARG A 354 28.81 14.40 14.38
CA ARG A 354 27.80 15.07 15.19
C ARG A 354 27.37 14.11 16.28
N ASP A 355 27.76 14.50 17.49
CA ASP A 355 27.27 14.04 18.79
C ASP A 355 27.83 12.70 19.29
N ASP A 356 29.03 12.80 19.89
CA ASP A 356 29.29 12.15 21.18
C ASP A 356 28.10 12.43 22.12
N ASP A 357 27.70 11.42 22.89
CA ASP A 357 26.65 11.42 23.93
C ASP A 357 25.23 10.99 23.49
N SER A 358 25.06 9.73 23.10
CA SER A 358 23.84 8.98 23.43
C SER A 358 24.12 7.48 23.45
N ASP A 359 24.41 6.95 24.64
CA ASP A 359 24.38 5.51 24.93
C ASP A 359 23.00 4.93 24.57
N SER A 360 22.86 4.37 23.36
CA SER A 360 21.78 3.43 23.06
C SER A 360 22.31 2.02 23.28
N GLU A 361 22.05 1.49 24.48
CA GLU A 361 22.26 0.09 24.82
C GLU A 361 21.29 -0.79 24.02
N PHE A 362 21.56 -1.03 22.74
CA PHE A 362 21.06 -2.20 22.03
C PHE A 362 22.11 -2.62 21.00
N SER A 363 23.04 -3.47 21.44
CA SER A 363 24.11 -3.95 20.57
C SER A 363 23.56 -4.87 19.47
N ASP A 364 23.85 -4.55 18.20
CA ASP A 364 23.47 -5.32 17.00
C ASP A 364 23.87 -6.81 17.06
N ALA A 365 24.84 -7.17 17.91
CA ALA A 365 25.25 -8.54 18.17
C ALA A 365 24.13 -9.40 18.81
N GLU A 366 23.19 -8.80 19.54
CA GLU A 366 22.01 -9.51 20.07
C GLU A 366 20.93 -9.73 19.00
N VAL A 367 20.75 -8.78 18.08
CA VAL A 367 19.78 -8.89 16.98
C VAL A 367 20.22 -9.97 15.99
N GLY A 368 21.50 -10.02 15.63
CA GLY A 368 22.06 -11.09 14.78
C GLY A 368 21.92 -12.48 15.41
N ARG A 369 22.17 -12.61 16.73
CA ARG A 369 22.00 -13.89 17.46
C ARG A 369 20.53 -14.33 17.58
N HIS A 370 19.60 -13.38 17.70
CA HIS A 370 18.17 -13.69 17.68
C HIS A 370 17.69 -14.15 16.29
N ARG A 371 18.24 -13.58 15.21
CA ARG A 371 17.94 -13.99 13.83
C ARG A 371 18.45 -15.39 13.50
N GLN A 372 19.67 -15.75 13.93
CA GLN A 372 20.21 -17.10 13.71
C GLN A 372 19.40 -18.16 14.45
N ARG A 373 19.04 -17.92 15.72
CA ARG A 373 18.18 -18.82 16.51
C ARG A 373 16.78 -19.00 15.92
N TRP A 374 16.25 -17.96 15.28
CA TRP A 374 14.97 -18.04 14.57
C TRP A 374 15.11 -18.88 13.29
N TYR A 375 16.17 -18.69 12.50
CA TYR A 375 16.46 -19.51 11.31
C TYR A 375 16.57 -21.01 11.63
N ASP A 376 17.30 -21.36 12.69
CA ASP A 376 17.49 -22.75 13.14
C ASP A 376 16.19 -23.41 13.63
N SER A 377 15.15 -22.63 13.93
CA SER A 377 13.85 -23.15 14.38
C SER A 377 12.94 -23.64 13.25
N PHE A 378 13.17 -23.22 12.00
CA PHE A 378 12.37 -23.64 10.84
C PHE A 378 13.01 -24.75 10.02
N PHE A 379 14.32 -24.98 10.15
CA PHE A 379 15.06 -25.97 9.38
C PHE A 379 16.03 -26.75 10.27
N PRO A 380 15.55 -27.76 11.05
CA PRO A 380 16.47 -28.63 11.77
C PRO A 380 17.40 -29.34 10.79
N ALA A 381 18.70 -29.35 11.09
CA ALA A 381 19.69 -30.09 10.32
C ALA A 381 19.23 -31.54 10.15
N ARG A 382 19.23 -32.04 8.90
CA ARG A 382 19.03 -33.47 8.65
C ARG A 382 20.23 -34.22 9.23
N GLU A 383 19.98 -35.07 10.24
CA GLU A 383 20.92 -36.11 10.68
C GLU A 383 21.17 -37.14 9.59
#